data_AF-A0A2P5EZA0-F1
#
_entry.id   AF-A0A2P5EZA0-F1
#
_cell.length_a   1.000
_cell.length_b   1.000
_cell.length_c   1.000
_cell.angle_alpha   90.00
_cell.angle_beta   90.00
_cell.angle_gamma   90.00
#
_symmetry.space_group_name_H-M   'P 1'
#
loop_
_entity.id
_entity.type
_entity.pdbx_description
1 polymer ?
#
loop_
_entity_poly.entity_id
_entity_poly.type
_entity_poly.pdbx_seq_one_letter_code
_entity_poly.pdbx_strand_id
1 'polypeptide(L)'
;MLDGVIPVELCTLSGLRGLNLSHNQLSGNIPNKIGELSLLESLDLSDNKLVGSIPPSMSNKPSLSHLDLSHNNLSGKIPEGSQLQTLHDPSIYADNLQLCGDPLPEKCPRDDEQVRPPMSTGNEDEDDEENKLEKICFYFVIFSGYATGLWAVIGTLLFKRDWRLAYFRFADEAKERILVMVVVKLERLKRMMERPARTE
;
A
#
# COMPACT_ATOMS: atom_id res chain seq x y z
N MET A 1 12.09 16.49 -27.85
CA MET A 1 10.70 16.53 -27.35
C MET A 1 9.88 15.73 -28.32
N LEU A 2 9.41 14.55 -27.91
CA LEU A 2 8.65 13.64 -28.77
C LEU A 2 7.20 14.10 -28.84
N ASP A 3 6.60 14.01 -30.02
CA ASP A 3 5.21 14.33 -30.29
C ASP A 3 4.52 13.18 -31.04
N GLY A 4 3.20 13.27 -31.19
CA GLY A 4 2.40 12.23 -31.84
C GLY A 4 1.80 11.23 -30.85
N VAL A 5 1.54 10.01 -31.30
CA VAL A 5 0.88 8.94 -30.51
C VAL A 5 1.89 7.90 -30.07
N ILE A 6 1.58 7.15 -29.01
CA ILE A 6 2.38 5.97 -28.63
C ILE A 6 2.15 4.88 -29.69
N PRO A 7 3.17 4.50 -30.48
CA PRO A 7 3.00 3.49 -31.52
C PRO A 7 2.75 2.11 -30.90
N VAL A 8 1.78 1.38 -31.46
CA VAL A 8 1.40 0.04 -30.99
C VAL A 8 2.53 -0.98 -31.14
N GLU A 9 3.47 -0.70 -32.05
CA GLU A 9 4.66 -1.50 -32.32
C GLU A 9 5.58 -1.58 -31.10
N LEU A 10 5.63 -0.56 -30.23
CA LEU A 10 6.38 -0.63 -28.97
C LEU A 10 5.87 -1.75 -28.05
N CYS A 11 4.59 -2.09 -28.17
CA CYS A 11 3.98 -3.16 -27.38
C CYS A 11 4.39 -4.57 -27.86
N THR A 12 5.15 -4.69 -28.95
CA THR A 12 5.67 -5.99 -29.44
C THR A 12 7.00 -6.39 -28.79
N LEU A 13 7.62 -5.48 -28.04
CA LEU A 13 8.90 -5.68 -27.37
C LEU A 13 8.73 -6.52 -26.10
N SER A 14 8.61 -7.84 -26.26
CA SER A 14 8.38 -8.78 -25.15
C SER A 14 9.46 -8.77 -24.05
N GLY A 15 10.67 -8.28 -24.35
CA GLY A 15 11.77 -8.13 -23.41
C GLY A 15 11.77 -6.83 -22.60
N LEU A 16 10.78 -5.94 -22.81
CA LEU A 16 10.77 -4.61 -22.21
C LEU A 16 10.41 -4.70 -20.71
N ARG A 17 11.31 -4.18 -19.86
CA ARG A 17 11.15 -4.12 -18.41
C ARG A 17 10.82 -2.73 -17.89
N GLY A 18 11.40 -1.71 -18.49
CA GLY A 18 11.15 -0.32 -18.13
C GLY A 18 10.83 0.49 -19.38
N LEU A 19 9.78 1.30 -19.31
CA LEU A 19 9.43 2.27 -20.34
C LEU A 19 9.18 3.62 -19.68
N ASN A 20 10.07 4.57 -19.94
CA ASN A 20 9.89 5.95 -19.53
C ASN A 20 9.72 6.82 -20.78
N LEU A 21 8.56 7.47 -20.89
CA LEU A 21 8.22 8.44 -21.92
C LEU A 21 7.76 9.77 -21.31
N SER A 22 8.10 10.04 -20.04
CA SER A 22 7.64 11.23 -19.35
C SER A 22 8.22 12.52 -19.91
N HIS A 23 7.55 13.64 -19.62
CA HIS A 23 7.93 14.99 -20.07
C HIS A 23 8.04 15.12 -21.59
N ASN A 24 7.04 14.64 -22.31
CA ASN A 24 6.94 14.76 -23.77
C ASN A 24 5.62 15.43 -24.19
N GLN A 25 5.35 15.46 -25.50
CA GLN A 25 4.11 15.98 -26.07
C GLN A 25 3.29 14.85 -26.70
N LEU A 26 3.39 13.63 -26.16
CA LEU A 26 2.64 12.49 -26.66
C LEU A 26 1.15 12.71 -26.40
N SER A 27 0.33 12.29 -27.34
CA SER A 27 -1.11 12.54 -27.40
C SER A 27 -1.85 11.28 -27.86
N GLY A 28 -3.18 11.31 -27.85
CA GLY A 28 -3.99 10.13 -28.14
C GLY A 28 -4.03 9.16 -26.96
N ASN A 29 -4.52 7.95 -27.23
CA ASN A 29 -4.80 6.96 -26.20
C ASN A 29 -3.58 6.10 -25.86
N ILE A 30 -3.53 5.60 -24.63
CA ILE A 30 -2.62 4.53 -24.24
C ILE A 30 -3.05 3.25 -24.99
N PRO A 31 -2.17 2.60 -25.77
CA PRO A 31 -2.53 1.40 -26.52
C PRO A 31 -2.91 0.24 -25.58
N ASN A 32 -4.05 -0.42 -25.83
CA ASN A 32 -4.47 -1.58 -25.03
C ASN A 32 -3.42 -2.71 -24.98
N LYS A 33 -2.58 -2.80 -26.02
CA LYS A 33 -1.49 -3.80 -26.11
C LYS A 33 -0.35 -3.56 -25.12
N ILE A 34 -0.26 -2.40 -24.48
CA ILE A 34 0.69 -2.21 -23.37
C ILE A 34 0.40 -3.22 -22.24
N GLY A 35 -0.87 -3.64 -22.16
CA GLY A 35 -1.42 -4.80 -21.47
C GLY A 35 -0.73 -6.15 -21.71
N GLU A 36 -0.05 -6.33 -22.83
CA GLU A 36 0.52 -7.62 -23.26
C GLU A 36 2.02 -7.76 -22.93
N LEU A 37 2.68 -6.67 -22.53
CA LEU A 37 4.09 -6.66 -22.12
C LEU A 37 4.29 -7.37 -20.76
N SER A 38 4.49 -8.67 -20.79
CA SER A 38 4.53 -9.54 -19.60
C SER A 38 5.70 -9.31 -18.64
N LEU A 39 6.79 -8.71 -19.12
CA LEU A 39 7.99 -8.42 -18.32
C LEU A 39 8.08 -6.97 -17.85
N LEU A 40 7.08 -6.14 -18.14
CA LEU A 40 7.12 -4.73 -17.81
C LEU A 40 6.98 -4.53 -16.29
N GLU A 41 8.00 -3.92 -15.69
CA GLU A 41 8.16 -3.67 -14.26
C GLU A 41 8.00 -2.19 -13.91
N SER A 42 8.30 -1.29 -14.84
CA SER A 42 8.23 0.16 -14.65
C SER A 42 7.66 0.84 -15.89
N LEU A 43 6.64 1.66 -15.71
CA LEU A 43 6.02 2.46 -16.77
C LEU A 43 5.80 3.89 -16.28
N ASP A 44 6.45 4.84 -16.93
CA ASP A 44 6.28 6.27 -16.65
C ASP A 44 5.83 6.99 -17.93
N LEU A 45 4.60 7.49 -17.91
CA LEU A 45 3.97 8.26 -18.98
C LEU A 45 3.58 9.68 -18.50
N SER A 46 4.07 10.10 -17.35
CA SER A 46 3.74 11.40 -16.74
C SER A 46 4.09 12.58 -17.63
N ASP A 47 3.48 13.74 -17.40
CA ASP A 47 3.77 14.99 -18.11
C ASP A 47 3.69 14.84 -19.64
N ASN A 48 2.52 14.41 -20.11
CA ASN A 48 2.18 14.29 -21.53
C ASN A 48 0.77 14.84 -21.80
N LYS A 49 0.25 14.64 -23.02
CA LYS A 49 -1.09 15.06 -23.45
C LYS A 49 -1.98 13.85 -23.79
N LEU A 50 -1.78 12.73 -23.09
CA LEU A 50 -2.53 11.50 -23.33
C LEU A 50 -4.00 11.65 -22.95
N VAL A 51 -4.89 11.01 -23.69
CA VAL A 51 -6.35 11.11 -23.54
C VAL A 51 -7.02 9.74 -23.47
N GLY A 52 -8.28 9.72 -23.04
CA GLY A 52 -9.09 8.51 -22.95
C GLY A 52 -8.84 7.71 -21.67
N SER A 53 -9.35 6.48 -21.62
CA SER A 53 -9.27 5.64 -20.42
C SER A 53 -7.97 4.87 -20.30
N ILE A 54 -7.63 4.54 -19.05
CA ILE A 54 -6.55 3.61 -18.73
C ILE A 54 -6.99 2.20 -19.21
N PRO A 55 -6.20 1.51 -20.05
CA PRO A 55 -6.56 0.18 -20.52
C PRO A 55 -6.74 -0.82 -19.37
N PRO A 56 -7.88 -1.54 -19.29
CA PRO A 56 -8.09 -2.57 -18.26
C PRO A 56 -7.07 -3.71 -18.29
N SER A 57 -6.41 -3.90 -19.44
CA SER A 57 -5.32 -4.87 -19.61
C SER A 57 -4.08 -4.54 -18.76
N MET A 58 -3.96 -3.31 -18.24
CA MET A 58 -2.91 -2.92 -17.30
C MET A 58 -3.18 -3.35 -15.86
N SER A 59 -4.44 -3.61 -15.50
CA SER A 59 -4.85 -3.85 -14.11
C SER A 59 -4.36 -5.18 -13.51
N ASN A 60 -4.09 -6.18 -14.37
CA ASN A 60 -3.74 -7.54 -13.96
C ASN A 60 -2.28 -7.91 -14.29
N LYS A 61 -1.35 -6.94 -14.24
CA LYS A 61 0.08 -7.18 -14.46
C LYS A 61 0.83 -7.48 -13.16
N PRO A 62 1.21 -8.74 -12.86
CA PRO A 62 1.91 -9.04 -11.61
C PRO A 62 3.33 -8.46 -11.54
N SER A 63 3.95 -8.15 -12.69
CA SER A 63 5.33 -7.63 -12.74
C SER A 63 5.42 -6.12 -12.51
N LEU A 64 4.33 -5.37 -12.70
CA LEU A 64 4.37 -3.90 -12.73
C LEU A 64 4.49 -3.34 -11.32
N SER A 65 5.67 -2.84 -10.97
CA SER A 65 6.01 -2.32 -9.64
C SER A 65 5.98 -0.80 -9.55
N HIS A 66 6.12 -0.11 -10.68
CA HIS A 66 6.11 1.33 -10.75
C HIS A 66 5.24 1.79 -11.92
N LEU A 67 4.33 2.72 -11.64
CA LEU A 67 3.46 3.36 -12.60
C LEU A 67 3.41 4.84 -12.28
N ASP A 68 3.53 5.69 -13.28
CA ASP A 68 3.19 7.11 -13.20
C ASP A 68 2.44 7.55 -14.46
N LEU A 69 1.22 8.04 -14.27
CA LEU A 69 0.32 8.54 -15.31
C LEU A 69 -0.09 10.00 -15.06
N SER A 70 0.56 10.67 -14.10
CA SER A 70 0.20 12.01 -13.65
C SER A 70 0.38 13.06 -14.76
N HIS A 71 -0.24 14.23 -14.59
CA HIS A 71 -0.10 15.35 -15.52
C HIS A 71 -0.42 14.96 -16.98
N ASN A 72 -1.58 14.36 -17.19
CA ASN A 72 -2.13 13.98 -18.49
C ASN A 72 -3.60 14.41 -18.59
N ASN A 73 -4.28 14.03 -19.67
CA ASN A 73 -5.69 14.35 -19.89
C ASN A 73 -6.55 13.07 -19.99
N LEU A 74 -6.21 12.06 -19.17
CA LEU A 74 -6.90 10.78 -19.08
C LEU A 74 -8.29 10.94 -18.43
N SER A 75 -9.18 10.00 -18.74
CA SER A 75 -10.60 10.08 -18.39
C SER A 75 -11.21 8.72 -18.02
N GLY A 76 -12.24 8.72 -17.18
CA GLY A 76 -13.01 7.54 -16.83
C GLY A 76 -12.48 6.82 -15.58
N LYS A 77 -13.06 5.65 -15.30
CA LYS A 77 -12.77 4.89 -14.08
C LYS A 77 -11.37 4.26 -14.14
N ILE A 78 -10.60 4.41 -13.06
CA ILE A 78 -9.34 3.67 -12.85
C ILE A 78 -9.69 2.17 -12.77
N PRO A 79 -9.15 1.32 -13.67
CA PRO A 79 -9.60 -0.06 -13.75
C PRO A 79 -9.10 -0.87 -12.54
N GLU A 80 -10.05 -1.42 -11.80
CA GLU A 80 -9.80 -2.24 -10.61
C GLU A 80 -9.14 -3.57 -11.01
N GLY A 81 -7.93 -3.81 -10.51
CA GLY A 81 -7.27 -5.10 -10.63
C GLY A 81 -6.19 -5.26 -9.58
N SER A 82 -5.74 -6.50 -9.39
CA SER A 82 -4.91 -6.89 -8.25
C SER A 82 -3.60 -6.11 -8.14
N GLN A 83 -3.02 -5.66 -9.26
CA GLN A 83 -1.78 -4.89 -9.23
C GLN A 83 -1.99 -3.40 -9.02
N LEU A 84 -2.92 -2.77 -9.75
CA LEU A 84 -3.17 -1.32 -9.60
C LEU A 84 -3.71 -0.98 -8.22
N GLN A 85 -4.37 -1.95 -7.56
CA GLN A 85 -4.72 -1.84 -6.15
C GLN A 85 -3.50 -1.81 -5.23
N THR A 86 -2.35 -2.40 -5.57
CA THR A 86 -1.14 -2.27 -4.73
C THR A 86 -0.47 -0.91 -4.84
N LEU A 87 -0.75 -0.17 -5.92
CA LEU A 87 -0.24 1.17 -6.21
C LEU A 87 -1.24 2.21 -5.67
N HIS A 88 -1.36 2.25 -4.34
CA HIS A 88 -2.32 3.10 -3.63
C HIS A 88 -1.98 4.59 -3.63
N ASP A 89 -0.84 5.00 -4.17
CA ASP A 89 -0.43 6.41 -4.16
C ASP A 89 -1.28 7.21 -5.17
N PRO A 90 -2.14 8.13 -4.72
CA PRO A 90 -2.98 8.91 -5.63
C PRO A 90 -2.16 9.86 -6.52
N SER A 91 -0.90 10.17 -6.16
CA SER A 91 -0.03 11.02 -6.97
C SER A 91 0.24 10.44 -8.36
N ILE A 92 0.22 9.11 -8.51
CA ILE A 92 0.38 8.38 -9.78
C ILE A 92 -0.65 8.81 -10.83
N TYR A 93 -1.84 9.23 -10.38
CA TYR A 93 -2.95 9.63 -11.25
C TYR A 93 -3.26 11.12 -11.16
N ALA A 94 -2.43 11.89 -10.44
CA ALA A 94 -2.65 13.31 -10.19
C ALA A 94 -2.76 14.11 -11.49
N ASP A 95 -3.46 15.24 -11.43
CA ASP A 95 -3.61 16.17 -12.54
C ASP A 95 -4.19 15.56 -13.83
N ASN A 96 -5.04 14.54 -13.69
CA ASN A 96 -5.92 14.03 -14.74
C ASN A 96 -7.39 14.33 -14.36
N LEU A 97 -7.90 15.49 -14.79
CA LEU A 97 -9.17 16.06 -14.31
C LEU A 97 -10.40 15.14 -14.48
N GLN A 98 -10.37 14.20 -15.43
CA GLN A 98 -11.51 13.33 -15.74
C GLN A 98 -11.35 11.89 -15.23
N LEU A 99 -10.28 11.57 -14.50
CA LEU A 99 -10.14 10.25 -13.86
C LEU A 99 -10.95 10.20 -12.57
N CYS A 100 -11.49 9.01 -12.27
CA CYS A 100 -12.29 8.77 -11.08
C CYS A 100 -12.12 7.32 -10.57
N GLY A 101 -12.53 7.07 -9.33
CA GLY A 101 -12.41 5.77 -8.66
C GLY A 101 -11.13 5.63 -7.85
N ASP A 102 -11.09 4.63 -6.96
CA ASP A 102 -9.94 4.39 -6.07
C ASP A 102 -8.63 4.22 -6.87
N PRO A 103 -7.51 4.84 -6.46
CA PRO A 103 -7.28 5.55 -5.19
C PRO A 103 -7.61 7.06 -5.19
N LEU A 104 -8.22 7.61 -6.23
CA LEU A 104 -8.59 9.03 -6.28
C LEU A 104 -9.84 9.33 -5.42
N PRO A 105 -9.96 10.55 -4.86
CA PRO A 105 -11.14 10.95 -4.09
C PRO A 105 -12.40 11.11 -4.96
N GLU A 106 -12.23 11.38 -6.27
CA GLU A 106 -13.33 11.60 -7.20
C GLU A 106 -14.13 10.31 -7.46
N LYS A 107 -15.41 10.29 -7.07
CA LYS A 107 -16.29 9.15 -7.32
C LYS A 107 -16.80 9.19 -8.77
N CYS A 108 -16.74 8.05 -9.45
CA CYS A 108 -17.25 7.99 -10.82
C CYS A 108 -18.76 8.24 -10.88
N PRO A 109 -19.25 9.06 -11.84
CA PRO A 109 -20.67 9.24 -12.08
C PRO A 109 -21.35 7.87 -12.28
N ARG A 110 -22.49 7.64 -11.63
CA ARG A 110 -23.30 6.45 -11.90
C ARG A 110 -23.87 6.59 -13.31
N ASP A 111 -23.97 5.47 -14.04
CA ASP A 111 -24.38 5.41 -15.46
C ASP A 111 -25.77 6.02 -15.77
N ASP A 112 -26.51 6.51 -14.76
CA ASP A 112 -27.83 7.13 -14.90
C ASP A 112 -27.82 8.67 -15.06
N GLU A 113 -26.67 9.33 -15.04
CA GLU A 113 -26.62 10.81 -15.04
C GLU A 113 -25.90 11.41 -16.26
N GLN A 114 -26.42 11.10 -17.45
CA GLN A 114 -26.15 11.88 -18.66
C GLN A 114 -27.39 12.65 -19.12
N VAL A 115 -27.83 13.70 -18.42
CA VAL A 115 -28.45 14.90 -19.06
C VAL A 115 -28.35 16.15 -18.15
N ARG A 116 -27.28 16.95 -18.26
CA ARG A 116 -27.35 18.43 -18.48
C ARG A 116 -25.96 19.12 -18.49
N PRO A 117 -25.76 20.17 -19.32
CA PRO A 117 -24.51 20.96 -19.37
C PRO A 117 -24.52 22.12 -18.34
N PRO A 118 -23.38 22.83 -18.15
CA PRO A 118 -22.86 23.17 -16.83
C PRO A 118 -23.31 24.54 -16.31
N MET A 119 -23.33 24.71 -14.99
CA MET A 119 -23.23 26.02 -14.39
C MET A 119 -22.46 25.97 -13.07
N SER A 120 -21.30 26.65 -13.10
CA SER A 120 -20.50 27.11 -11.96
C SER A 120 -21.36 27.61 -10.81
N THR A 121 -21.03 27.23 -9.58
CA THR A 121 -20.49 28.11 -8.52
C THR A 121 -20.46 27.33 -7.21
N GLY A 122 -19.31 27.41 -6.52
CA GLY A 122 -19.08 27.24 -5.08
C GLY A 122 -20.04 26.39 -4.26
N ASN A 123 -19.48 25.39 -3.58
CA ASN A 123 -19.36 25.42 -2.13
C ASN A 123 -18.20 24.51 -1.71
N GLU A 124 -17.27 25.11 -0.98
CA GLU A 124 -16.22 24.44 -0.23
C GLU A 124 -16.86 23.72 0.98
N ASP A 125 -16.26 22.60 1.37
CA ASP A 125 -16.24 22.05 2.73
C ASP A 125 -17.55 21.51 3.35
N GLU A 126 -18.08 20.37 2.89
CA GLU A 126 -19.00 19.57 3.74
C GLU A 126 -18.73 18.04 3.80
N ASP A 127 -17.91 17.44 2.93
CA ASP A 127 -17.75 15.96 2.88
C ASP A 127 -16.49 15.40 3.57
N ASP A 128 -15.57 16.26 4.04
CA ASP A 128 -14.34 15.83 4.73
C ASP A 128 -14.53 15.49 6.22
N GLU A 129 -15.65 15.91 6.83
CA GLU A 129 -15.92 15.66 8.25
C GLU A 129 -16.47 14.24 8.51
N GLU A 130 -17.17 13.62 7.55
CA GLU A 130 -17.74 12.28 7.72
C GLU A 130 -16.64 11.21 7.84
N ASN A 131 -15.61 11.28 6.99
CA ASN A 131 -14.46 10.35 7.01
C ASN A 131 -13.51 10.59 8.20
N LYS A 132 -13.47 11.82 8.72
CA LYS A 132 -12.64 12.19 9.87
C LYS A 132 -13.25 11.66 11.17
N LEU A 133 -14.57 11.72 11.30
CA LEU A 133 -15.28 11.18 12.46
C LEU A 133 -15.17 9.65 12.53
N GLU A 134 -15.20 8.94 11.40
CA GLU A 134 -14.97 7.49 11.37
C GLU A 134 -13.55 7.11 11.81
N LYS A 135 -12.52 7.81 11.32
CA LYS A 135 -11.12 7.61 11.76
C LYS A 135 -10.94 7.92 13.25
N ILE A 136 -11.59 8.98 13.73
CA ILE A 136 -11.58 9.37 15.15
C ILE A 136 -12.24 8.26 16.00
N CYS A 137 -13.40 7.76 15.59
CA CYS A 137 -14.09 6.66 16.27
C CYS A 137 -13.23 5.39 16.32
N PHE A 138 -12.59 5.01 15.21
CA PHE A 138 -11.68 3.87 15.16
C PHE A 138 -10.51 4.02 16.15
N TYR A 139 -9.89 5.20 16.19
CA TYR A 139 -8.78 5.48 17.10
C TYR A 139 -9.23 5.46 18.58
N PHE A 140 -10.41 6.01 18.88
CA PHE A 140 -10.98 5.95 20.23
C PHE A 140 -11.30 4.52 20.68
N VAL A 141 -11.84 3.67 19.80
CA VAL A 141 -12.10 2.25 20.09
C VAL A 141 -10.79 1.51 20.37
N ILE A 142 -9.77 1.73 19.55
CA ILE A 142 -8.45 1.13 19.76
C ILE A 142 -7.85 1.60 21.09
N PHE A 143 -7.78 2.92 21.30
CA PHE A 143 -7.16 3.49 22.49
C PHE A 143 -7.87 3.04 23.77
N SER A 144 -9.21 3.04 23.78
CA SER A 144 -10.00 2.57 24.92
C SER A 144 -9.83 1.07 25.16
N GLY A 145 -9.73 0.24 24.12
CA GLY A 145 -9.44 -1.18 24.24
C GLY A 145 -8.06 -1.45 24.88
N TYR A 146 -7.03 -0.74 24.42
CA TYR A 146 -5.69 -0.84 25.02
C TYR A 146 -5.66 -0.33 26.45
N ALA A 147 -6.27 0.83 26.72
CA ALA A 147 -6.30 1.42 28.05
C ALA A 147 -7.03 0.50 29.04
N THR A 148 -8.20 -0.03 28.68
CA THR A 148 -8.97 -0.94 29.54
C THR A 148 -8.27 -2.28 29.74
N GLY A 149 -7.65 -2.85 28.71
CA GLY A 149 -6.86 -4.08 28.84
C GLY A 149 -5.64 -3.92 29.75
N LEU A 150 -4.87 -2.86 29.54
CA LEU A 150 -3.68 -2.56 30.34
C LEU A 150 -4.05 -2.23 31.79
N TRP A 151 -5.07 -1.40 32.01
CA TRP A 151 -5.55 -1.05 33.35
C TRP A 151 -6.25 -2.20 34.08
N ALA A 152 -6.88 -3.14 33.38
CA ALA A 152 -7.43 -4.33 34.01
C ALA A 152 -6.31 -5.23 34.57
N VAL A 153 -5.23 -5.43 33.82
CA VAL A 153 -4.06 -6.21 34.29
C VAL A 153 -3.34 -5.47 35.41
N ILE A 154 -3.06 -4.18 35.25
CA ILE A 154 -2.39 -3.37 36.28
C ILE A 154 -3.27 -3.25 37.53
N GLY A 155 -4.57 -3.00 37.35
CA GLY A 155 -5.53 -2.86 38.43
C GLY A 155 -5.71 -4.16 39.22
N THR A 156 -5.79 -5.31 38.55
CA THR A 156 -5.85 -6.62 39.24
C THR A 156 -4.56 -6.92 40.00
N LEU A 157 -3.39 -6.55 39.47
CA LEU A 157 -2.10 -6.67 40.15
C LEU A 157 -1.95 -5.71 41.35
N LEU A 158 -2.55 -4.51 41.30
CA LEU A 158 -2.47 -3.51 42.37
C LEU A 158 -3.53 -3.69 43.47
N PHE A 159 -4.73 -4.20 43.13
CA PHE A 159 -5.86 -4.28 44.06
C PHE A 159 -5.72 -5.40 45.10
N LYS A 160 -5.02 -6.50 44.79
CA LYS A 160 -4.73 -7.57 45.75
C LYS A 160 -3.24 -7.74 46.02
N ARG A 161 -2.84 -7.36 47.24
CA ARG A 161 -1.48 -7.53 47.77
C ARG A 161 -0.95 -8.95 47.64
N ASP A 162 -1.81 -9.95 47.79
CA ASP A 162 -1.45 -11.38 47.69
C ASP A 162 -1.12 -11.80 46.25
N TRP A 163 -1.80 -11.23 45.26
CA TRP A 163 -1.60 -11.54 43.84
C TRP A 163 -0.27 -10.98 43.34
N ARG A 164 0.07 -9.76 43.78
CA ARG A 164 1.38 -9.15 43.51
C ARG A 164 2.52 -10.02 44.04
N LEU A 165 2.38 -10.55 45.26
CA LEU A 165 3.40 -11.40 45.88
C LEU A 165 3.50 -12.78 45.22
N ALA A 166 2.38 -13.36 44.79
CA ALA A 166 2.37 -14.62 44.05
C ALA A 166 3.02 -14.47 42.67
N TYR A 167 2.71 -13.38 41.96
CA TYR A 167 3.31 -13.07 40.65
C TYR A 167 4.83 -12.87 40.74
N PHE A 168 5.31 -12.05 41.69
CA PHE A 168 6.75 -11.83 41.87
C PHE A 168 7.49 -13.13 42.25
N ARG A 169 6.92 -13.95 43.12
CA ARG A 169 7.52 -15.26 43.44
C ARG A 169 7.61 -16.18 42.24
N PHE A 170 6.56 -16.26 41.43
CA PHE A 170 6.58 -17.05 40.21
C PHE A 170 7.62 -16.53 39.21
N ALA A 171 7.71 -15.21 39.04
CA ALA A 171 8.69 -14.59 38.15
C ALA A 171 10.14 -14.85 38.61
N ASP A 172 10.41 -14.75 39.91
CA ASP A 172 11.74 -15.07 40.47
C ASP A 172 12.08 -16.56 40.29
N GLU A 173 11.13 -17.46 40.54
CA GLU A 173 11.34 -18.91 40.35
C GLU A 173 11.55 -19.28 38.87
N ALA A 174 10.81 -18.63 37.96
CA ALA A 174 10.99 -18.80 36.51
C ALA A 174 12.35 -18.27 36.04
N LYS A 175 12.75 -17.10 36.53
CA LYS A 175 14.06 -16.49 36.22
C LYS A 175 15.21 -17.39 36.66
N GLU A 176 15.18 -17.93 37.88
CA GLU A 176 16.22 -18.83 38.38
C GLU A 176 16.31 -20.11 37.56
N ARG A 177 15.17 -20.74 37.23
CA ARG A 177 15.15 -21.94 36.38
C ARG A 177 15.70 -21.69 34.99
N ILE A 178 15.32 -20.57 34.37
CA ILE A 178 15.81 -20.18 33.04
C ILE A 178 17.31 -19.92 33.12
N LEU A 179 17.78 -19.17 34.12
CA LEU A 179 19.19 -18.83 34.28
C LEU A 179 20.06 -20.08 34.46
N VAL A 180 19.63 -21.03 35.31
CA VAL A 180 20.30 -22.33 35.45
C VAL A 180 20.30 -23.10 34.15
N MET A 181 19.17 -23.16 33.43
CA MET A 181 19.07 -23.88 32.17
C MET A 181 19.99 -23.29 31.09
N VAL A 182 20.08 -21.95 31.02
CA VAL A 182 20.98 -21.23 30.11
C VAL A 182 22.43 -21.51 30.47
N VAL A 183 22.81 -21.38 31.74
CA VAL A 183 24.19 -21.64 32.21
C VAL A 183 24.60 -23.08 31.92
N VAL A 184 23.75 -24.07 32.21
CA VAL A 184 24.03 -25.48 31.93
C VAL A 184 24.17 -25.76 30.43
N LYS A 185 23.29 -25.18 29.59
CA LYS A 185 23.40 -25.31 28.14
C LYS A 185 24.69 -24.67 27.61
N LEU A 186 25.03 -23.48 28.11
CA LEU A 186 26.25 -22.76 27.72
C LEU A 186 27.50 -23.58 28.07
N GLU A 187 27.54 -24.15 29.27
CA GLU A 187 28.66 -24.97 29.74
C GLU A 187 28.80 -26.29 28.97
N ARG A 188 27.67 -26.92 28.61
CA ARG A 188 27.68 -28.11 27.73
C ARG A 188 28.19 -27.77 26.33
N LEU A 189 27.75 -26.65 25.76
CA LEU A 189 28.23 -26.17 24.46
C LEU A 189 29.72 -25.86 24.50
N LYS A 190 30.20 -25.20 25.56
CA LYS A 190 31.63 -24.92 25.77
C LYS A 190 32.47 -26.20 25.80
N ARG A 191 32.04 -27.22 26.55
CA ARG A 191 32.72 -28.53 26.58
C ARG A 191 32.69 -29.28 25.25
N MET A 192 31.66 -29.10 24.43
CA MET A 192 31.61 -29.68 23.09
C MET A 192 32.60 -28.99 22.14
N MET A 193 32.77 -27.68 22.28
CA MET A 193 33.76 -26.90 21.51
C MET A 193 35.20 -27.15 21.96
N GLU A 194 35.44 -27.48 23.24
CA GLU A 194 36.77 -27.73 23.81
C GLU A 194 37.27 -29.18 23.68
N ARG A 195 36.46 -30.14 23.21
CA ARG A 195 36.98 -31.49 22.91
C ARG A 195 37.80 -31.44 21.61
N PRO A 196 39.14 -31.59 21.64
CA PRO A 196 39.92 -31.66 20.42
C PRO A 196 39.47 -32.89 19.63
N ALA A 197 39.28 -32.70 18.32
CA ALA A 197 39.11 -33.79 17.38
C ALA A 197 40.32 -34.73 17.53
N ARG A 198 40.11 -35.87 18.19
CA ARG A 198 41.10 -36.94 18.27
C ARG A 198 41.08 -37.59 16.88
N THR A 199 41.91 -37.04 15.99
CA THR A 199 42.23 -37.60 14.68
C THR A 199 42.90 -38.95 14.88
N GLU A 200 42.21 -40.01 14.45
CA GLU A 200 42.85 -41.24 13.97
C GLU A 200 43.60 -40.97 12.65
#